data_AF-A0A853FI91-F1
#
_entry.id   AF-A0A853FI91-F1
#
_cell.length_a   1.000
_cell.length_b   1.000
_cell.length_c   1.000
_cell.angle_alpha   90.00
_cell.angle_beta   90.00
_cell.angle_gamma   90.00
#
_symmetry.space_group_name_H-M   'P 1'
#
loop_
_entity.id
_entity.type
_entity.pdbx_description
1 polymer ?
#
loop_
_entity_poly.entity_id
_entity_poly.type
_entity_poly.pdbx_seq_one_letter_code
_entity_poly.pdbx_strand_id
1 'polypeptide(L)'
;MSKAPGLSRAPTDHPVWTALSHYSIGPEGAELSFAERLARDNGWSRATADRVIEEYKRFCFLAVTAEHPVTPSDQVDQAWHLHLTYTRDYWERFCPQVLGRALHHGPTAGGREEGHRYFTQYAETLRSYEQVFGTPPADLWPDAGRRLLEDHKARRVHPRDAFILPRRPYRITLPVAFAALVLLALWAF
;
A
#
# COMPACT_ATOMS: atom_id res chain seq x y z
N MET A 1 -6.15 38.12 7.98
CA MET A 1 -6.20 36.65 8.00
C MET A 1 -5.93 36.17 6.57
N SER A 2 -4.69 35.82 6.28
CA SER A 2 -4.26 35.48 4.91
C SER A 2 -4.76 34.08 4.56
N LYS A 3 -5.55 33.94 3.48
CA LYS A 3 -5.86 32.65 2.88
C LYS A 3 -4.57 32.10 2.26
N ALA A 4 -4.04 31.02 2.82
CA ALA A 4 -2.98 30.23 2.18
C ALA A 4 -3.59 29.35 1.06
N PRO A 5 -2.80 28.98 0.04
CA PRO A 5 -3.31 28.43 -1.20
C PRO A 5 -3.69 26.94 -1.03
N GLY A 6 -4.94 26.60 -1.33
CA GLY A 6 -5.36 25.21 -1.47
C GLY A 6 -4.46 24.47 -2.46
N LEU A 7 -4.24 23.17 -2.21
CA LEU A 7 -3.42 22.25 -3.01
C LEU A 7 -3.37 22.66 -4.48
N SER A 8 -2.19 23.11 -4.94
CA SER A 8 -1.97 23.47 -6.34
C SER A 8 -2.30 22.27 -7.23
N ARG A 9 -3.04 22.52 -8.33
CA ARG A 9 -3.57 21.48 -9.25
C ARG A 9 -2.51 20.69 -10.02
N ALA A 10 -1.25 21.09 -9.99
CA ALA A 10 -0.19 20.42 -10.76
C ALA A 10 0.97 20.03 -9.83
N PRO A 11 1.03 18.77 -9.34
CA PRO A 11 2.15 18.30 -8.55
C PRO A 11 3.49 18.42 -9.30
N THR A 12 3.49 18.42 -10.64
CA THR A 12 4.68 18.49 -11.50
C THR A 12 5.58 19.70 -11.27
N ASP A 13 5.04 20.83 -10.81
CA ASP A 13 5.82 22.05 -10.57
C ASP A 13 6.30 22.17 -9.11
N HIS A 14 5.93 21.21 -8.26
CA HIS A 14 6.28 21.26 -6.85
C HIS A 14 7.65 20.61 -6.59
N PRO A 15 8.59 21.29 -5.90
CA PRO A 15 9.97 20.82 -5.75
C PRO A 15 10.07 19.43 -5.10
N VAL A 16 9.21 19.14 -4.12
CA VAL A 16 9.13 17.80 -3.48
C VAL A 16 8.71 16.72 -4.47
N TRP A 17 7.77 17.00 -5.38
CA TRP A 17 7.36 16.01 -6.38
C TRP A 17 8.46 15.76 -7.41
N THR A 18 9.14 16.82 -7.86
CA THR A 18 10.31 16.70 -8.74
C THR A 18 11.38 15.81 -8.10
N ALA A 19 11.72 16.06 -6.82
CA ALA A 19 12.67 15.23 -6.08
C ALA A 19 12.20 13.76 -5.95
N LEU A 20 10.93 13.55 -5.59
CA LEU A 20 10.33 12.20 -5.49
C LEU A 20 10.36 11.45 -6.82
N SER A 21 10.08 12.14 -7.93
CA SER A 21 9.98 11.53 -9.26
C SER A 21 11.33 10.98 -9.74
N HIS A 22 12.44 11.64 -9.38
CA HIS A 22 13.79 11.23 -9.72
C HIS A 22 14.43 10.31 -8.66
N TYR A 23 13.81 10.17 -7.48
CA TYR A 23 14.36 9.37 -6.40
C TYR A 23 14.21 7.86 -6.66
N SER A 24 15.30 7.14 -6.40
CA SER A 24 15.36 5.68 -6.41
C SER A 24 15.70 5.16 -5.01
N ILE A 25 14.94 4.17 -4.54
CA ILE A 25 15.08 3.62 -3.19
C ILE A 25 16.18 2.55 -3.17
N GLY A 26 17.06 2.63 -2.17
CA GLY A 26 18.16 1.71 -1.97
C GLY A 26 19.41 2.02 -2.81
N PRO A 27 20.48 1.20 -2.65
CA PRO A 27 21.73 1.40 -3.36
C PRO A 27 21.61 1.03 -4.84
N GLU A 28 22.27 1.81 -5.70
CA GLU A 28 22.41 1.49 -7.12
C GLU A 28 23.18 0.17 -7.29
N GLY A 29 22.72 -0.68 -8.21
CA GLY A 29 23.40 -1.94 -8.55
C GLY A 29 23.23 -3.09 -7.53
N ALA A 30 22.32 -2.98 -6.57
CA ALA A 30 21.97 -4.13 -5.71
C ALA A 30 21.47 -5.32 -6.55
N GLU A 31 21.96 -6.52 -6.25
CA GLU A 31 21.51 -7.77 -6.89
C GLU A 31 20.01 -8.03 -6.71
N LEU A 32 19.45 -7.59 -5.57
CA LEU A 32 18.02 -7.57 -5.30
C LEU A 32 17.59 -6.12 -5.10
N SER A 33 16.97 -5.54 -6.13
CA SER A 33 16.43 -4.19 -6.07
C SER A 33 15.30 -4.06 -5.06
N PHE A 34 15.00 -2.82 -4.66
CA PHE A 34 13.87 -2.53 -3.78
C PHE A 34 12.54 -3.09 -4.32
N ALA A 35 12.30 -2.93 -5.63
CA ALA A 35 11.08 -3.42 -6.29
C ALA A 35 10.99 -4.95 -6.28
N GLU A 36 12.10 -5.66 -6.51
CA GLU A 36 12.11 -7.13 -6.47
C GLU A 36 11.91 -7.66 -5.04
N ARG A 37 12.51 -7.00 -4.05
CA ARG A 37 12.27 -7.34 -2.64
C ARG A 37 10.82 -7.08 -2.25
N LEU A 38 10.26 -5.94 -2.64
CA LEU A 38 8.85 -5.60 -2.40
C LEU A 38 7.91 -6.64 -3.03
N ALA A 39 8.19 -7.02 -4.27
CA ALA A 39 7.43 -8.04 -4.99
C ALA A 39 7.47 -9.39 -4.27
N ARG A 40 8.68 -9.85 -3.90
CA ARG A 40 8.90 -11.12 -3.21
C ARG A 40 8.19 -11.15 -1.85
N ASP A 41 8.36 -10.11 -1.03
CA ASP A 41 7.88 -10.09 0.34
C ASP A 41 6.33 -10.04 0.42
N ASN A 42 5.66 -9.60 -0.66
CA ASN A 42 4.20 -9.49 -0.75
C ASN A 42 3.53 -10.49 -1.73
N GLY A 43 4.31 -11.35 -2.40
CA GLY A 43 3.79 -12.26 -3.41
C GLY A 43 3.23 -11.55 -4.65
N TRP A 44 3.78 -10.39 -5.02
CA TRP A 44 3.37 -9.61 -6.17
C TRP A 44 4.23 -9.88 -7.40
N SER A 45 3.71 -9.50 -8.57
CA SER A 45 4.54 -9.37 -9.77
C SER A 45 5.46 -8.15 -9.66
N ARG A 46 6.56 -8.15 -10.43
CA ARG A 46 7.45 -6.98 -10.54
C ARG A 46 6.68 -5.72 -10.98
N ALA A 47 5.83 -5.83 -12.01
CA ALA A 47 5.04 -4.72 -12.50
C ALA A 47 4.08 -4.15 -11.45
N THR A 48 3.51 -4.99 -10.58
CA THR A 48 2.69 -4.55 -9.45
C THR A 48 3.53 -3.77 -8.43
N ALA A 49 4.73 -4.27 -8.09
CA ALA A 49 5.62 -3.58 -7.16
C ALA A 49 6.06 -2.21 -7.70
N ASP A 50 6.38 -2.11 -8.99
CA ASP A 50 6.73 -0.82 -9.62
C ASP A 50 5.56 0.18 -9.54
N ARG A 51 4.32 -0.26 -9.81
CA ARG A 51 3.13 0.60 -9.63
C ARG A 51 2.96 1.04 -8.18
N VAL A 52 3.15 0.14 -7.21
CA VAL A 52 3.04 0.47 -5.78
C VAL A 52 4.11 1.47 -5.35
N ILE A 53 5.33 1.40 -5.89
CA ILE A 53 6.40 2.38 -5.60
C ILE A 53 5.98 3.78 -6.07
N GLU A 54 5.37 3.88 -7.24
CA GLU A 54 4.85 5.17 -7.74
C GLU A 54 3.70 5.70 -6.87
N GLU A 55 2.80 4.83 -6.40
CA GLU A 55 1.76 5.21 -5.43
C GLU A 55 2.34 5.62 -4.07
N TYR A 56 3.43 4.99 -3.65
CA TYR A 56 4.15 5.37 -2.43
C TYR A 56 4.76 6.77 -2.52
N LYS A 57 5.34 7.13 -3.67
CA LYS A 57 5.80 8.51 -3.92
C LYS A 57 4.64 9.51 -3.85
N ARG A 58 3.48 9.19 -4.44
CA ARG A 58 2.27 10.04 -4.34
C ARG A 58 1.79 10.20 -2.90
N PHE A 59 1.78 9.12 -2.13
CA PHE A 59 1.48 9.17 -0.71
C PHE A 59 2.46 10.07 0.06
N CYS A 60 3.77 9.93 -0.16
CA CYS A 60 4.77 10.78 0.47
C CYS A 60 4.59 12.26 0.12
N PHE A 61 4.22 12.57 -1.13
CA PHE A 61 3.87 13.93 -1.53
C PHE A 61 2.71 14.46 -0.69
N LEU A 62 1.59 13.73 -0.63
CA LEU A 62 0.43 14.11 0.19
C LEU A 62 0.81 14.25 1.67
N ALA A 63 1.65 13.37 2.20
CA ALA A 63 2.10 13.44 3.60
C ALA A 63 2.91 14.70 3.92
N VAL A 64 3.56 15.28 2.91
CA VAL A 64 4.31 16.54 3.05
C VAL A 64 3.41 17.76 2.82
N THR A 65 2.50 17.69 1.86
CA THR A 65 1.77 18.87 1.35
C THR A 65 0.32 19.01 1.83
N ALA A 66 -0.31 17.94 2.32
CA ALA A 66 -1.66 18.02 2.85
C ALA A 66 -1.69 18.75 4.21
N GLU A 67 -2.74 19.50 4.47
CA GLU A 67 -2.96 20.22 5.74
C GLU A 67 -3.48 19.30 6.87
N HIS A 68 -3.59 18.00 6.60
CA HIS A 68 -4.08 16.99 7.53
C HIS A 68 -3.19 15.75 7.48
N PRO A 69 -3.16 14.94 8.55
CA PRO A 69 -2.53 13.62 8.50
C PRO A 69 -3.14 12.74 7.42
N VAL A 70 -2.31 11.94 6.73
CA VAL A 70 -2.75 11.03 5.67
C VAL A 70 -2.53 9.57 6.07
N THR A 71 -3.34 8.66 5.53
CA THR A 71 -3.26 7.21 5.78
C THR A 71 -3.07 6.49 4.46
N PRO A 72 -2.03 5.65 4.30
CA PRO A 72 -1.81 4.92 3.06
C PRO A 72 -2.80 3.75 2.87
N SER A 73 -2.96 3.29 1.63
CA SER A 73 -3.53 1.95 1.38
C SER A 73 -2.62 0.87 1.93
N ASP A 74 -3.09 -0.38 2.03
CA ASP A 74 -2.26 -1.47 2.58
C ASP A 74 -1.03 -1.68 1.70
N GLN A 75 -1.20 -1.73 0.39
CA GLN A 75 -0.12 -1.92 -0.58
C GLN A 75 0.95 -0.82 -0.47
N VAL A 76 0.53 0.44 -0.33
CA VAL A 76 1.44 1.58 -0.17
C VAL A 76 2.13 1.54 1.20
N ASP A 77 1.42 1.12 2.25
CA ASP A 77 1.99 0.93 3.58
C ASP A 77 3.05 -0.18 3.58
N GLN A 78 2.88 -1.26 2.80
CA GLN A 78 3.91 -2.29 2.65
C GLN A 78 5.20 -1.74 2.02
N ALA A 79 5.09 -0.85 1.02
CA ALA A 79 6.27 -0.17 0.47
C ALA A 79 6.92 0.76 1.50
N TRP A 80 6.12 1.50 2.27
CA TRP A 80 6.64 2.38 3.31
C TRP A 80 7.34 1.59 4.43
N HIS A 81 6.74 0.51 4.93
CA HIS A 81 7.34 -0.41 5.89
C HIS A 81 8.67 -0.96 5.39
N LEU A 82 8.73 -1.39 4.12
CA LEU A 82 9.97 -1.87 3.54
C LEU A 82 11.03 -0.76 3.52
N HIS A 83 10.68 0.44 3.08
CA HIS A 83 11.60 1.57 2.99
C HIS A 83 12.16 1.99 4.37
N LEU A 84 11.35 1.92 5.43
CA LEU A 84 11.84 2.17 6.80
C LEU A 84 12.97 1.20 7.22
N THR A 85 13.04 0.00 6.64
CA THR A 85 14.16 -0.94 6.89
C THR A 85 15.46 -0.55 6.18
N TYR A 86 15.41 0.33 5.17
CA TYR A 86 16.59 0.92 4.52
C TYR A 86 17.01 2.16 5.30
N THR A 87 17.30 1.98 6.58
CA THR A 87 17.36 3.08 7.57
C THR A 87 18.27 4.24 7.17
N ARG A 88 19.44 3.97 6.60
CA ARG A 88 20.36 5.03 6.11
C ARG A 88 19.78 5.77 4.91
N ASP A 89 19.24 5.04 3.95
CA ASP A 89 18.58 5.64 2.79
C ASP A 89 17.38 6.48 3.22
N TYR A 90 16.53 5.95 4.11
CA TYR A 90 15.34 6.64 4.61
C TYR A 90 15.65 7.89 5.44
N TRP A 91 16.54 7.78 6.43
CA TRP A 91 16.81 8.86 7.40
C TRP A 91 17.87 9.84 6.95
N GLU A 92 18.90 9.40 6.23
CA GLU A 92 20.03 10.25 5.83
C GLU A 92 19.85 10.85 4.43
N ARG A 93 19.08 10.19 3.54
CA ARG A 93 18.81 10.66 2.17
C ARG A 93 17.36 11.08 1.96
N PHE A 94 16.41 10.16 2.04
CA PHE A 94 15.02 10.38 1.66
C PHE A 94 14.35 11.51 2.45
N CYS A 95 14.28 11.39 3.78
CA CYS A 95 13.61 12.39 4.61
C CYS A 95 14.22 13.80 4.47
N PRO A 96 15.54 14.00 4.70
CA PRO A 96 16.11 15.35 4.66
C PRO A 96 16.28 15.92 3.24
N GLN A 97 16.65 15.09 2.25
CA GLN A 97 17.04 15.58 0.92
C GLN A 97 15.89 15.54 -0.10
N VAL A 98 14.94 14.61 0.06
CA VAL A 98 13.81 14.44 -0.88
C VAL A 98 12.53 15.07 -0.33
N LEU A 99 12.17 14.73 0.92
CA LEU A 99 10.94 15.26 1.54
C LEU A 99 11.15 16.64 2.20
N GLY A 100 12.40 16.98 2.54
CA GLY A 100 12.74 18.19 3.29
C GLY A 100 12.28 18.15 4.76
N ARG A 101 11.76 17.02 5.25
CA ARG A 101 11.28 16.84 6.61
C ARG A 101 11.27 15.37 7.01
N ALA A 102 11.29 15.11 8.32
CA ALA A 102 11.07 13.78 8.85
C ALA A 102 9.63 13.32 8.59
N LEU A 103 9.47 12.09 8.10
CA LEU A 103 8.20 11.39 7.97
C LEU A 103 8.25 10.15 8.86
N HIS A 104 7.55 10.16 9.99
CA HIS A 104 7.55 9.06 10.94
C HIS A 104 6.36 8.14 10.71
N HIS A 105 6.60 6.84 10.82
CA HIS A 105 5.53 5.84 10.93
C HIS A 105 5.26 5.56 12.41
N GLY A 106 3.99 5.51 12.79
CA GLY A 106 3.56 5.32 14.17
C GLY A 106 2.64 4.10 14.30
N PRO A 107 2.73 3.33 15.40
CA PRO A 107 1.81 2.24 15.64
C PRO A 107 0.38 2.77 15.86
N THR A 108 -0.61 1.94 15.55
CA THR A 108 -2.00 2.13 15.99
C THR A 108 -2.09 1.85 17.49
N ALA A 109 -2.77 2.73 18.24
CA ALA A 109 -3.16 2.49 19.63
C ALA A 109 -4.22 1.38 19.79
N GLY A 110 -4.91 1.04 18.70
CA GLY A 110 -6.03 0.11 18.65
C GLY A 110 -7.32 0.70 19.21
N GLY A 111 -8.39 -0.10 19.13
CA GLY A 111 -9.70 0.26 19.68
C GLY A 111 -10.63 0.97 18.70
N ARG A 112 -11.90 1.10 19.12
CA ARG A 112 -12.99 1.54 18.25
C ARG A 112 -12.83 2.99 17.79
N GLU A 113 -12.46 3.88 18.70
CA GLU A 113 -12.29 5.31 18.39
C GLU A 113 -11.19 5.54 17.37
N GLU A 114 -10.06 4.84 17.51
CA GLU A 114 -8.98 4.95 16.55
C GLU A 114 -9.35 4.34 15.19
N GLY A 115 -10.10 3.24 15.19
CA GLY A 115 -10.68 2.68 13.96
C GLY A 115 -11.55 3.70 13.21
N HIS A 116 -12.43 4.41 13.91
CA HIS A 116 -13.24 5.49 13.31
C HIS A 116 -12.37 6.64 12.79
N ARG A 117 -11.34 7.05 13.55
CA ARG A 117 -10.40 8.10 13.14
C ARG A 117 -9.70 7.73 11.82
N TYR A 118 -9.14 6.52 11.74
CA TYR A 118 -8.48 6.06 10.51
C TYR A 118 -9.43 5.93 9.33
N PHE A 119 -10.69 5.55 9.56
CA PHE A 119 -11.70 5.49 8.51
C PHE A 119 -11.94 6.85 7.87
N THR A 120 -12.13 7.88 8.70
CA THR A 120 -12.29 9.27 8.22
C THR A 120 -11.01 9.77 7.56
N GLN A 121 -9.85 9.57 8.19
CA GLN A 121 -8.55 10.04 7.68
C GLN A 121 -8.18 9.40 6.34
N TYR A 122 -8.49 8.11 6.15
CA TYR A 122 -8.25 7.42 4.88
C TYR A 122 -9.15 7.96 3.77
N ALA A 123 -10.44 8.21 4.06
CA ALA A 123 -11.34 8.83 3.09
C ALA A 123 -10.89 10.25 2.70
N GLU A 124 -10.37 11.03 3.66
CA GLU A 124 -9.74 12.33 3.39
C GLU A 124 -8.48 12.19 2.54
N THR A 125 -7.68 11.16 2.79
CA THR A 125 -6.49 10.86 1.98
C THR A 125 -6.86 10.57 0.52
N LEU A 126 -7.89 9.75 0.28
CA LEU A 126 -8.38 9.47 -1.08
C LEU A 126 -8.90 10.73 -1.77
N ARG A 127 -9.57 11.63 -1.03
CA ARG A 127 -10.04 12.91 -1.56
C ARG A 127 -8.87 13.82 -1.95
N SER A 128 -7.86 13.95 -1.09
CA SER A 128 -6.65 14.73 -1.37
C SER A 128 -5.85 14.13 -2.52
N TYR A 129 -5.78 12.79 -2.61
CA TYR A 129 -5.21 12.10 -3.76
C TYR A 129 -5.95 12.49 -5.04
N GLU A 130 -7.28 12.38 -5.06
CA GLU A 130 -8.08 12.66 -6.25
C GLU A 130 -7.95 14.11 -6.74
N GLN A 131 -7.88 15.05 -5.81
CA GLN A 131 -7.67 16.47 -6.12
C GLN A 131 -6.31 16.75 -6.79
N VAL A 132 -5.27 16.00 -6.40
CA VAL A 132 -3.88 16.26 -6.82
C VAL A 132 -3.48 15.41 -8.03
N PHE A 133 -3.89 14.14 -8.07
CA PHE A 133 -3.43 13.14 -9.04
C PHE A 133 -4.56 12.56 -9.92
N GLY A 134 -5.81 12.95 -9.69
CA GLY A 134 -6.98 12.35 -10.34
C GLY A 134 -7.39 11.02 -9.70
N THR A 135 -8.30 10.29 -10.33
CA THR A 135 -8.92 9.09 -9.75
C THR A 135 -7.88 8.05 -9.30
N PRO A 136 -7.85 7.66 -8.01
CA PRO A 136 -6.94 6.63 -7.52
C PRO A 136 -7.19 5.27 -8.19
N PRO A 137 -6.15 4.51 -8.58
CA PRO A 137 -6.34 3.16 -9.10
C PRO A 137 -6.90 2.23 -8.02
N ALA A 138 -8.14 1.78 -8.18
CA ALA A 138 -8.90 1.07 -7.14
C ALA A 138 -8.30 -0.28 -6.71
N ASP A 139 -7.40 -0.86 -7.51
CA ASP A 139 -6.67 -2.08 -7.15
C ASP A 139 -5.54 -1.83 -6.14
N LEU A 140 -5.02 -0.58 -6.06
CA LEU A 140 -3.97 -0.15 -5.13
C LEU A 140 -4.47 0.82 -4.06
N TRP A 141 -5.56 1.54 -4.33
CA TRP A 141 -6.24 2.45 -3.42
C TRP A 141 -7.72 2.06 -3.31
N PRO A 142 -8.03 0.97 -2.58
CA PRO A 142 -9.40 0.53 -2.39
C PRO A 142 -10.18 1.50 -1.49
N ASP A 143 -11.49 1.29 -1.33
CA ASP A 143 -12.27 2.05 -0.35
C ASP A 143 -11.86 1.75 1.11
N ALA A 144 -12.30 2.62 2.02
CA ALA A 144 -11.99 2.51 3.45
C ALA A 144 -12.50 1.21 4.09
N GLY A 145 -13.62 0.67 3.59
CA GLY A 145 -14.18 -0.60 4.07
C GLY A 145 -13.20 -1.75 3.81
N ARG A 146 -12.76 -1.90 2.55
CA ARG A 146 -11.76 -2.91 2.21
C ARG A 146 -10.43 -2.68 2.93
N ARG A 147 -9.89 -1.45 2.90
CA ARG A 147 -8.60 -1.11 3.52
C ARG A 147 -8.55 -1.40 5.02
N LEU A 148 -9.60 -1.04 5.76
CA LEU A 148 -9.60 -1.04 7.23
C LEU A 148 -10.36 -2.21 7.84
N LEU A 149 -11.24 -2.89 7.11
CA LEU A 149 -12.02 -4.03 7.62
C LEU A 149 -11.60 -5.37 7.03
N GLU A 150 -10.93 -5.39 5.87
CA GLU A 150 -10.51 -6.63 5.20
C GLU A 150 -9.00 -6.78 5.14
N ASP A 151 -8.29 -5.82 4.56
CA ASP A 151 -6.86 -5.97 4.23
C ASP A 151 -5.99 -6.16 5.49
N HIS A 152 -6.35 -5.55 6.63
CA HIS A 152 -5.65 -5.71 7.91
C HIS A 152 -5.64 -7.15 8.46
N LYS A 153 -6.49 -8.05 7.93
CA LYS A 153 -6.54 -9.46 8.32
C LYS A 153 -5.41 -10.28 7.68
N ALA A 154 -4.67 -9.70 6.73
CA ALA A 154 -3.49 -10.32 6.16
C ALA A 154 -2.47 -10.62 7.27
N ARG A 155 -1.84 -11.79 7.18
CA ARG A 155 -0.80 -12.22 8.12
C ARG A 155 0.25 -13.04 7.39
N ARG A 156 1.48 -13.00 7.89
CA ARG A 156 2.56 -13.85 7.39
C ARG A 156 2.23 -15.31 7.70
N VAL A 157 2.36 -16.17 6.69
CA VAL A 157 2.18 -17.61 6.79
C VAL A 157 3.38 -18.28 6.13
N HIS A 158 3.92 -19.33 6.75
CA HIS A 158 5.02 -20.08 6.16
C HIS A 158 4.45 -21.23 5.31
N PRO A 159 4.90 -21.43 4.05
CA PRO A 159 4.34 -22.48 3.18
C PRO A 159 4.51 -23.92 3.70
N ARG A 160 5.44 -24.16 4.63
CA ARG A 160 5.57 -25.44 5.34
C ARG A 160 4.37 -25.75 6.24
N ASP A 161 3.72 -24.71 6.76
CA ASP A 161 2.71 -24.85 7.82
C ASP A 161 1.28 -24.70 7.28
N ALA A 162 1.11 -24.25 6.04
CA ALA A 162 -0.20 -24.05 5.43
C ALA A 162 -0.16 -24.16 3.90
N PHE A 163 -1.20 -24.77 3.32
CA PHE A 163 -1.49 -24.67 1.89
C PHE A 163 -2.15 -23.34 1.57
N ILE A 164 -1.60 -22.59 0.61
CA ILE A 164 -2.14 -21.31 0.14
C ILE A 164 -2.78 -21.52 -1.24
N LEU A 165 -4.10 -21.54 -1.30
CA LEU A 165 -4.85 -21.78 -2.53
C LEU A 165 -5.59 -20.52 -3.00
N PRO A 166 -5.38 -20.04 -4.24
CA PRO A 166 -6.09 -18.88 -4.77
C PRO A 166 -7.59 -19.16 -4.91
N ARG A 167 -8.45 -18.36 -4.29
CA ARG A 167 -9.90 -18.64 -4.24
C ARG A 167 -10.60 -18.67 -5.61
N ARG A 168 -10.12 -17.93 -6.62
CA ARG A 168 -10.82 -17.77 -7.92
C ARG A 168 -11.08 -19.08 -8.67
N PRO A 169 -10.08 -19.92 -8.99
CA PRO A 169 -10.33 -21.19 -9.68
C PRO A 169 -11.06 -22.23 -8.81
N TYR A 170 -10.81 -22.22 -7.49
CA TYR A 170 -11.31 -23.26 -6.58
C TYR A 170 -12.74 -23.02 -6.05
N ARG A 171 -13.29 -21.81 -6.23
CA ARG A 171 -14.68 -21.51 -5.86
C ARG A 171 -15.71 -22.38 -6.59
N ILE A 172 -15.39 -22.86 -7.79
CA ILE A 172 -16.30 -23.65 -8.63
C ILE A 172 -15.89 -25.13 -8.62
N THR A 173 -14.59 -25.44 -8.68
CA THR A 173 -14.12 -26.82 -8.82
C THR A 173 -14.24 -27.66 -7.55
N LEU A 174 -14.02 -27.08 -6.36
CA LEU A 174 -14.13 -27.81 -5.09
C LEU A 174 -15.54 -28.33 -4.80
N PRO A 175 -16.62 -27.53 -4.93
CA PRO A 175 -17.99 -28.02 -4.74
C PRO A 175 -18.36 -29.12 -5.73
N VAL A 176 -17.95 -29.00 -6.99
CA VAL A 176 -18.23 -30.01 -8.03
C VAL A 176 -17.50 -31.32 -7.75
N ALA A 177 -16.21 -31.26 -7.41
CA ALA A 177 -15.43 -32.45 -7.06
C ALA A 177 -15.98 -33.12 -5.78
N PHE A 178 -16.38 -32.33 -4.78
CA PHE A 178 -17.02 -32.84 -3.57
C PHE A 178 -18.36 -33.50 -3.87
N ALA A 179 -19.22 -32.88 -4.69
CA ALA A 179 -20.49 -33.47 -5.11
C ALA A 179 -20.29 -34.77 -5.90
N ALA A 180 -19.30 -34.82 -6.79
CA ALA A 180 -18.96 -36.03 -7.54
C ALA A 180 -18.48 -37.16 -6.62
N LEU A 181 -17.64 -36.85 -5.61
CA LEU A 181 -17.19 -37.82 -4.61
C LEU A 181 -18.34 -38.33 -3.74
N VAL A 182 -19.27 -37.47 -3.33
CA VAL A 182 -20.47 -37.86 -2.59
C VAL A 182 -21.36 -38.76 -3.44
N LEU A 183 -21.59 -38.42 -4.72
CA LEU A 183 -22.37 -39.26 -5.64
C LEU A 183 -21.72 -40.62 -5.86
N LEU A 184 -20.40 -40.68 -6.05
CA LEU A 184 -19.66 -41.94 -6.17
C LEU A 184 -19.76 -42.79 -4.90
N ALA A 185 -19.68 -42.17 -3.73
CA ALA A 185 -19.84 -42.86 -2.45
C ALA A 185 -21.27 -43.39 -2.26
N LEU A 186 -22.29 -42.63 -2.65
CA LEU A 186 -23.69 -43.05 -2.59
C LEU A 186 -24.06 -44.12 -3.62
N TRP A 187 -23.31 -44.22 -4.74
CA TRP A 187 -23.51 -45.24 -5.77
C TRP A 187 -22.81 -46.57 -5.44
N ALA A 188 -21.89 -46.55 -4.47
CA ALA A 188 -21.14 -47.72 -4.02
C ALA A 188 -21.81 -48.47 -2.84
N PHE A 189 -22.99 -48.04 -2.40
CA PHE A 189 -23.85 -48.66 -1.39
C PHE A 189 -25.25 -48.88 -1.96
#